data_AF-A0A2E0CH60-F1
#
_entry.id   AF-A0A2E0CH60-F1
#
_cell.length_a   1.000
_cell.length_b   1.000
_cell.length_c   1.000
_cell.angle_alpha   90.00
_cell.angle_beta   90.00
_cell.angle_gamma   90.00
#
_symmetry.space_group_name_H-M   'P 1'
#
loop_
_entity.id
_entity.type
_entity.pdbx_description
1 polymer ?
#
loop_
_entity_poly.entity_id
_entity_poly.type
_entity_poly.pdbx_seq_one_letter_code
_entity_poly.pdbx_strand_id
1 'polypeptide(L)'
;MTDNYIVLSRKWRPQSFNDVVGQLHVTQTLQNALKQNRLGHGYLFTGSRGVGKTSVARILSRAINCTESTDANPCNKCSLCIDILNGNNFDVVELDGASNRGIDEIRDLRESVKYAPSSGKYKIYIIDEVHMLTKEAFNALLKTLEEPPSHVLFVLATTDPHKIPQTILSRTQRFNFKRISIDNINNYLSKILNKEGKVFDDASLRLISKKADGSMRDALSLLDQVIAYCDDEISVETVSEAIGLIDSIVYSKLLFFILKSDLSEILNIINNSLSVGHSINDFTNGFIDFLNRCMHFYLKDDKDEIFFDKQVKSFLKKIENSLDIEFIIQVLDSMLQFQNKLKFLNQPMIALEAQFIKLAYLNKQSNAFSNENEIFPEFKKNDDQASQSVKKVEKQVSNDQLYVREKENDDQTSQSVEKVEEQVSNEETSVSEKENNDQANQKKDIVKLQADNKEESDKLNMEDKSNSDTQNNSAENKSVALITLDSINEKWAAIISLIQDKNPKTSSFLNNVVVESFENKKLTLSILNGSQFHINSLENDINIINDSFSECLGDVVNVHFQIKSDDNFVSDKESKPKQHPLIDKAIDLLDGEIIK
;
A
#
# COMPACT_ATOMS: atom_id res chain seq x y z
N MET A 1 -27.84 -27.58 6.87
CA MET A 1 -27.69 -26.55 5.82
C MET A 1 -26.51 -25.69 6.23
N THR A 2 -25.60 -25.37 5.33
CA THR A 2 -24.46 -24.48 5.63
C THR A 2 -24.96 -23.05 5.67
N ASP A 3 -25.33 -22.56 6.84
CA ASP A 3 -25.45 -21.12 7.07
C ASP A 3 -24.06 -20.52 6.84
N ASN A 4 -23.90 -19.83 5.71
CA ASN A 4 -22.64 -19.18 5.37
C ASN A 4 -22.29 -18.20 6.49
N TYR A 5 -21.13 -18.38 7.10
CA TYR A 5 -20.65 -17.48 8.15
C TYR A 5 -20.53 -16.05 7.61
N ILE A 6 -21.31 -15.13 8.18
CA ILE A 6 -21.27 -13.71 7.84
C ILE A 6 -20.55 -12.96 8.95
N VAL A 7 -19.34 -12.51 8.63
CA VAL A 7 -18.51 -11.56 9.39
C VAL A 7 -19.36 -10.47 10.05
N LEU A 8 -19.17 -10.21 11.36
CA LEU A 8 -19.96 -9.25 12.15
C LEU A 8 -19.98 -7.86 11.52
N SER A 9 -18.87 -7.41 10.92
CA SER A 9 -18.82 -6.13 10.19
C SER A 9 -19.80 -6.00 9.01
N ARG A 10 -20.30 -7.13 8.47
CA ARG A 10 -21.40 -7.20 7.48
C ARG A 10 -22.75 -7.49 8.14
N LYS A 11 -22.81 -8.43 9.10
CA LYS A 11 -24.04 -8.82 9.84
C LYS A 11 -24.67 -7.63 10.59
N TRP A 12 -23.83 -6.82 11.24
CA TRP A 12 -24.22 -5.67 12.07
C TRP A 12 -24.13 -4.32 11.35
N ARG A 13 -24.03 -4.30 10.01
CA ARG A 13 -24.07 -3.04 9.25
C ARG A 13 -25.41 -2.32 9.53
N PRO A 14 -25.40 -1.02 9.90
CA PRO A 14 -26.62 -0.32 10.33
C PRO A 14 -27.67 -0.23 9.22
N GLN A 15 -28.93 -0.40 9.61
CA GLN A 15 -30.07 -0.57 8.70
C GLN A 15 -30.94 0.70 8.62
N SER A 16 -30.94 1.50 9.68
CA SER A 16 -31.62 2.80 9.80
C SER A 16 -30.62 3.88 10.24
N PHE A 17 -31.01 5.16 10.16
CA PHE A 17 -30.18 6.26 10.65
C PHE A 17 -29.96 6.21 12.16
N ASN A 18 -30.90 5.60 12.89
CA ASN A 18 -30.86 5.47 14.35
C ASN A 18 -29.85 4.41 14.83
N ASP A 19 -29.47 3.46 13.96
CA ASP A 19 -28.47 2.43 14.26
C ASP A 19 -27.02 2.92 14.11
N VAL A 20 -26.82 4.13 13.57
CA VAL A 20 -25.49 4.67 13.24
C VAL A 20 -24.84 5.27 14.49
N VAL A 21 -23.79 4.59 14.97
CA VAL A 21 -23.06 4.98 16.18
C VAL A 21 -22.19 6.22 15.95
N GLY A 22 -22.28 7.20 16.85
CA GLY A 22 -21.33 8.33 16.95
C GLY A 22 -21.48 9.47 15.92
N GLN A 23 -22.45 9.41 14.98
CA GLN A 23 -22.58 10.38 13.88
C GLN A 23 -23.89 11.20 13.92
N LEU A 24 -24.41 11.48 15.12
CA LEU A 24 -25.72 12.14 15.32
C LEU A 24 -25.90 13.43 14.51
N HIS A 25 -24.84 14.26 14.38
CA HIS A 25 -24.90 15.50 13.61
C HIS A 25 -25.08 15.28 12.09
N VAL A 26 -24.58 14.16 11.55
CA VAL A 26 -24.82 13.78 10.15
C VAL A 26 -26.23 13.21 10.00
N THR A 27 -26.59 12.23 10.84
CA THR A 27 -27.85 11.50 10.68
C THR A 27 -29.07 12.36 10.93
N GLN A 28 -29.08 13.19 11.98
CA GLN A 28 -30.17 14.15 12.21
C GLN A 28 -30.30 15.17 11.07
N THR A 29 -29.18 15.66 10.52
CA THR A 29 -29.23 16.64 9.43
C THR A 29 -29.80 16.02 8.15
N LEU A 30 -29.43 14.78 7.82
CA LEU A 30 -30.02 14.04 6.69
C LEU A 30 -31.50 13.70 6.92
N GLN A 31 -31.87 13.25 8.14
CA GLN A 31 -33.27 13.03 8.52
C GLN A 31 -34.10 14.32 8.40
N ASN A 32 -33.57 15.46 8.83
CA ASN A 32 -34.25 16.76 8.72
C ASN A 32 -34.39 17.22 7.26
N ALA A 33 -33.36 17.01 6.43
CA ALA A 33 -33.41 17.31 4.99
C ALA A 33 -34.50 16.47 4.29
N LEU A 34 -34.60 15.18 4.61
CA LEU A 34 -35.66 14.28 4.15
C LEU A 34 -37.05 14.75 4.61
N LYS A 35 -37.25 15.02 5.90
CA LYS A 35 -38.54 15.50 6.46
C LYS A 35 -39.00 16.83 5.85
N GLN A 36 -38.06 17.70 5.45
CA GLN A 36 -38.34 19.00 4.84
C GLN A 36 -38.43 18.96 3.30
N ASN A 37 -38.23 17.80 2.65
CA ASN A 37 -38.05 17.67 1.20
C ASN A 37 -36.98 18.64 0.63
N ARG A 38 -35.90 18.85 1.38
CA ARG A 38 -34.75 19.71 1.01
C ARG A 38 -33.52 18.86 0.71
N LEU A 39 -33.66 17.97 -0.26
CA LEU A 39 -32.55 17.14 -0.74
C LEU A 39 -31.64 17.96 -1.66
N GLY A 40 -30.33 17.86 -1.43
CA GLY A 40 -29.32 18.36 -2.35
C GLY A 40 -29.10 17.38 -3.50
N HIS A 41 -28.65 17.88 -4.65
CA HIS A 41 -28.28 17.05 -5.81
C HIS A 41 -26.94 16.31 -5.61
N GLY A 42 -26.09 16.79 -4.69
CA GLY A 42 -24.77 16.23 -4.44
C GLY A 42 -24.39 16.30 -2.96
N TYR A 43 -23.97 15.16 -2.42
CA TYR A 43 -23.49 14.98 -1.06
C TYR A 43 -22.02 14.54 -1.08
N LEU A 44 -21.19 15.12 -0.21
CA LEU A 44 -19.80 14.67 -0.02
C LEU A 44 -19.58 14.24 1.43
N PHE A 45 -19.43 12.94 1.64
CA PHE A 45 -19.18 12.33 2.94
C PHE A 45 -17.66 12.18 3.14
N THR A 46 -17.11 12.90 4.11
CA THR A 46 -15.66 12.92 4.39
C THR A 46 -15.39 12.40 5.80
N GLY A 47 -14.26 11.72 6.02
CA GLY A 47 -13.86 11.20 7.33
C GLY A 47 -13.06 9.91 7.21
N SER A 48 -12.47 9.43 8.31
CA SER A 48 -11.61 8.24 8.31
C SER A 48 -12.32 6.96 7.79
N ARG A 49 -11.56 5.90 7.54
CA ARG A 49 -12.11 4.60 7.16
C ARG A 49 -12.99 4.05 8.28
N GLY A 50 -14.04 3.30 7.92
CA GLY A 50 -14.88 2.55 8.86
C GLY A 50 -15.80 3.36 9.80
N VAL A 51 -15.83 4.69 9.73
CA VAL A 51 -16.75 5.57 10.51
C VAL A 51 -18.21 5.56 10.03
N GLY A 52 -18.53 4.80 8.97
CA GLY A 52 -19.90 4.60 8.49
C GLY A 52 -20.32 5.36 7.23
N LYS A 53 -19.42 6.05 6.51
CA LYS A 53 -19.73 6.84 5.28
C LYS A 53 -20.64 6.11 4.29
N THR A 54 -20.17 4.99 3.74
CA THR A 54 -20.89 4.16 2.75
C THR A 54 -22.16 3.54 3.32
N SER A 55 -22.16 3.17 4.61
CA SER A 55 -23.36 2.66 5.29
C SER A 55 -24.46 3.72 5.35
N VAL A 56 -24.11 4.97 5.70
CA VAL A 56 -25.06 6.11 5.68
C VAL A 56 -25.50 6.46 4.26
N ALA A 57 -24.63 6.35 3.26
CA ALA A 57 -25.01 6.52 1.85
C ALA A 57 -26.08 5.52 1.40
N ARG A 58 -25.92 4.24 1.75
CA ARG A 58 -26.92 3.20 1.48
C ARG A 58 -28.22 3.42 2.28
N ILE A 59 -28.15 3.85 3.54
CA ILE A 59 -29.35 4.19 4.34
C ILE A 59 -30.11 5.36 3.71
N LEU A 60 -29.41 6.42 3.31
CA LEU A 60 -29.98 7.59 2.62
C LEU A 60 -30.66 7.17 1.31
N SER A 61 -30.01 6.34 0.51
CA SER A 61 -30.55 5.85 -0.77
C SER A 61 -31.86 5.07 -0.57
N ARG A 62 -31.92 4.20 0.46
CA ARG A 62 -33.17 3.54 0.84
C ARG A 62 -34.21 4.53 1.36
N ALA A 63 -33.84 5.47 2.22
CA ALA A 63 -34.79 6.42 2.81
C ALA A 63 -35.48 7.30 1.74
N ILE A 64 -34.75 7.69 0.70
CA ILE A 64 -35.25 8.49 -0.44
C ILE A 64 -36.23 7.67 -1.30
N ASN A 65 -35.84 6.45 -1.69
CA ASN A 65 -36.64 5.61 -2.58
C ASN A 65 -37.71 4.75 -1.86
N CYS A 66 -37.74 4.74 -0.53
CA CYS A 66 -38.74 4.02 0.24
C CYS A 66 -40.17 4.55 0.00
N THR A 67 -41.10 3.63 -0.22
CA THR A 67 -42.55 3.88 -0.31
C THR A 67 -43.16 4.19 1.05
N GLU A 68 -42.72 3.47 2.09
CA GLU A 68 -43.26 3.50 3.46
C GLU A 68 -42.26 4.08 4.46
N SER A 69 -41.65 5.24 4.16
CA SER A 69 -40.65 5.84 5.04
C SER A 69 -41.28 6.41 6.32
N THR A 70 -40.84 5.92 7.48
CA THR A 70 -41.31 6.41 8.78
C THR A 70 -40.25 7.27 9.44
N ASP A 71 -40.58 8.52 9.77
CA ASP A 71 -39.67 9.50 10.39
C ASP A 71 -38.30 9.64 9.65
N ALA A 72 -38.35 9.68 8.32
CA ALA A 72 -37.17 9.68 7.43
C ALA A 72 -36.23 8.47 7.56
N ASN A 73 -36.65 7.38 8.20
CA ASN A 73 -35.96 6.09 8.15
C ASN A 73 -36.58 5.18 7.08
N PRO A 74 -35.79 4.32 6.41
CA PRO A 74 -36.30 3.32 5.49
C PRO A 74 -37.04 2.20 6.24
N CYS A 75 -38.13 1.67 5.67
CA CYS A 75 -38.87 0.57 6.29
C CYS A 75 -38.10 -0.76 6.32
N ASN A 76 -37.11 -0.93 5.42
CA ASN A 76 -36.34 -2.16 5.20
C ASN A 76 -37.20 -3.41 4.90
N LYS A 77 -38.44 -3.23 4.40
CA LYS A 77 -39.41 -4.30 4.11
C LYS A 77 -40.06 -4.24 2.72
N CYS A 78 -40.15 -3.06 2.10
CA CYS A 78 -40.66 -2.94 0.73
C CYS A 78 -39.62 -3.44 -0.29
N SER A 79 -40.07 -3.81 -1.50
CA SER A 79 -39.22 -4.34 -2.58
C SER A 79 -37.99 -3.47 -2.82
N LEU A 80 -38.17 -2.17 -3.06
CA LEU A 80 -37.08 -1.21 -3.27
C LEU A 80 -36.05 -1.22 -2.12
N CYS A 81 -36.50 -1.31 -0.86
CA CYS A 81 -35.56 -1.40 0.26
C CYS A 81 -34.78 -2.71 0.26
N ILE A 82 -35.43 -3.83 -0.03
CA ILE A 82 -34.80 -5.17 -0.10
C ILE A 82 -33.81 -5.24 -1.25
N ASP A 83 -34.17 -4.73 -2.43
CA ASP A 83 -33.31 -4.72 -3.62
C ASP A 83 -32.04 -3.88 -3.38
N ILE A 84 -32.17 -2.71 -2.75
CA ILE A 84 -31.03 -1.85 -2.38
C ILE A 84 -30.18 -2.48 -1.26
N LEU A 85 -30.79 -3.24 -0.33
CA LEU A 85 -30.02 -3.98 0.69
C LEU A 85 -29.17 -5.10 0.08
N ASN A 86 -29.73 -5.79 -0.90
CA ASN A 86 -29.05 -6.87 -1.62
C ASN A 86 -28.04 -6.36 -2.67
N GLY A 87 -28.16 -5.10 -3.10
CA GLY A 87 -27.31 -4.49 -4.13
C GLY A 87 -27.79 -4.71 -5.57
N ASN A 88 -29.06 -5.10 -5.74
CA ASN A 88 -29.64 -5.50 -7.04
C ASN A 88 -30.54 -4.41 -7.67
N ASN A 89 -30.55 -3.19 -7.13
CA ASN A 89 -31.45 -2.14 -7.57
C ASN A 89 -30.82 -1.25 -8.66
N PHE A 90 -31.43 -1.20 -9.85
CA PHE A 90 -30.94 -0.40 -10.99
C PHE A 90 -30.92 1.12 -10.76
N ASP A 91 -31.67 1.62 -9.77
CA ASP A 91 -31.74 3.04 -9.45
C ASP A 91 -30.76 3.45 -8.33
N VAL A 92 -29.99 2.51 -7.76
CA VAL A 92 -28.92 2.81 -6.79
C VAL A 92 -27.63 2.13 -7.26
N VAL A 93 -26.81 2.90 -7.97
CA VAL A 93 -25.53 2.44 -8.53
C VAL A 93 -24.42 2.77 -7.53
N GLU A 94 -23.71 1.75 -7.04
CA GLU A 94 -22.54 1.91 -6.18
C GLU A 94 -21.26 1.61 -6.97
N LEU A 95 -20.41 2.61 -7.11
CA LEU A 95 -19.09 2.52 -7.72
C LEU A 95 -18.02 2.68 -6.64
N ASP A 96 -17.04 1.78 -6.62
CA ASP A 96 -15.81 2.00 -5.86
C ASP A 96 -14.82 2.75 -6.77
N GLY A 97 -14.50 3.99 -6.42
CA GLY A 97 -13.52 4.81 -7.14
C GLY A 97 -12.11 4.23 -7.11
N ALA A 98 -11.80 3.30 -6.20
CA ALA A 98 -10.51 2.60 -6.18
C ALA A 98 -10.39 1.53 -7.29
N SER A 99 -11.50 0.99 -7.81
CA SER A 99 -11.53 0.05 -8.94
C SER A 99 -11.97 0.71 -10.25
N ASN A 100 -12.90 1.66 -10.21
CA ASN A 100 -13.46 2.37 -11.37
C ASN A 100 -12.81 3.76 -11.50
N ARG A 101 -11.48 3.82 -11.66
CA ARG A 101 -10.70 5.08 -11.68
C ARG A 101 -10.78 5.85 -13.00
N GLY A 102 -11.14 5.14 -14.07
CA GLY A 102 -11.03 5.62 -15.45
C GLY A 102 -12.05 6.70 -15.80
N ILE A 103 -11.83 7.32 -16.96
CA ILE A 103 -12.78 8.29 -17.51
C ILE A 103 -13.99 7.58 -18.14
N ASP A 104 -13.83 6.35 -18.62
CA ASP A 104 -14.85 5.68 -19.41
C ASP A 104 -16.02 5.19 -18.55
N GLU A 105 -15.76 4.67 -17.35
CA GLU A 105 -16.81 4.33 -16.38
C GLU A 105 -17.63 5.56 -15.95
N ILE A 106 -16.98 6.74 -15.87
CA ILE A 106 -17.67 8.01 -15.56
C ILE A 106 -18.38 8.59 -16.80
N ARG A 107 -17.93 8.31 -18.02
CA ARG A 107 -18.68 8.64 -19.26
C ARG A 107 -19.95 7.81 -19.33
N ASP A 108 -19.86 6.50 -19.13
CA ASP A 108 -21.01 5.59 -19.11
C ASP A 108 -22.01 5.99 -18.03
N LEU A 109 -21.51 6.32 -16.83
CA LEU A 109 -22.33 6.91 -15.77
C LEU A 109 -23.05 8.17 -16.28
N ARG A 110 -22.32 9.13 -16.86
CA ARG A 110 -22.90 10.41 -17.35
C ARG A 110 -23.96 10.20 -18.43
N GLU A 111 -23.83 9.19 -19.27
CA GLU A 111 -24.87 8.85 -20.24
C GLU A 111 -26.08 8.22 -19.55
N SER A 112 -25.84 7.30 -18.62
CA SER A 112 -26.90 6.65 -17.84
C SER A 112 -27.69 7.60 -16.92
N VAL A 113 -27.10 8.74 -16.54
CA VAL A 113 -27.73 9.82 -15.74
C VAL A 113 -28.90 10.50 -16.46
N LYS A 114 -28.88 10.56 -17.80
CA LYS A 114 -29.92 11.24 -18.60
C LYS A 114 -31.29 10.56 -18.49
N TYR A 115 -31.31 9.25 -18.21
CA TYR A 115 -32.53 8.46 -18.13
C TYR A 115 -33.19 8.58 -16.75
N ALA A 116 -34.52 8.58 -16.74
CA ALA A 116 -35.32 8.57 -15.52
C ALA A 116 -35.09 7.29 -14.67
N PRO A 117 -35.43 7.29 -13.38
CA PRO A 117 -35.37 6.08 -12.56
C PRO A 117 -36.41 5.06 -13.05
N SER A 118 -36.08 3.77 -12.92
CA SER A 118 -36.89 2.65 -13.40
C SER A 118 -38.01 2.28 -12.43
N SER A 119 -37.77 2.47 -11.13
CA SER A 119 -38.59 1.93 -10.04
C SER A 119 -38.64 2.85 -8.80
N GLY A 120 -37.55 3.58 -8.53
CA GLY A 120 -37.46 4.56 -7.45
C GLY A 120 -37.99 5.95 -7.82
N LYS A 121 -37.93 6.87 -6.84
CA LYS A 121 -38.18 8.31 -7.06
C LYS A 121 -36.95 9.03 -7.59
N TYR A 122 -35.76 8.56 -7.21
CA TYR A 122 -34.47 9.11 -7.56
C TYR A 122 -33.51 8.01 -8.03
N LYS A 123 -32.67 8.35 -9.01
CA LYS A 123 -31.53 7.55 -9.43
C LYS A 123 -30.29 8.08 -8.70
N ILE A 124 -29.68 7.21 -7.90
CA ILE A 124 -28.69 7.59 -6.90
C ILE A 124 -27.35 6.93 -7.23
N TYR A 125 -26.30 7.75 -7.34
CA TYR A 125 -24.94 7.30 -7.60
C TYR A 125 -24.11 7.45 -6.34
N ILE A 126 -23.74 6.32 -5.72
CA ILE A 126 -22.79 6.28 -4.61
C ILE A 126 -21.41 6.05 -5.20
N ILE A 127 -20.47 6.96 -4.98
CA ILE A 127 -19.07 6.81 -5.40
C ILE A 127 -18.20 6.77 -4.14
N ASP A 128 -17.76 5.58 -3.73
CA ASP A 128 -16.87 5.42 -2.57
C ASP A 128 -15.40 5.64 -2.95
N GLU A 129 -14.59 6.05 -1.97
CA GLU A 129 -13.21 6.53 -2.13
C GLU A 129 -12.98 7.40 -3.39
N VAL A 130 -13.88 8.35 -3.65
CA VAL A 130 -13.91 9.19 -4.87
C VAL A 130 -12.59 9.93 -5.16
N HIS A 131 -11.74 10.13 -4.14
CA HIS A 131 -10.41 10.71 -4.30
C HIS A 131 -9.42 9.86 -5.13
N MET A 132 -9.77 8.61 -5.42
CA MET A 132 -9.01 7.71 -6.29
C MET A 132 -9.29 7.91 -7.78
N LEU A 133 -10.34 8.68 -8.14
CA LEU A 133 -10.64 8.99 -9.54
C LEU A 133 -9.53 9.84 -10.18
N THR A 134 -9.32 9.62 -11.48
CA THR A 134 -8.44 10.46 -12.30
C THR A 134 -8.97 11.89 -12.45
N LYS A 135 -8.10 12.85 -12.83
CA LYS A 135 -8.52 14.26 -13.04
C LYS A 135 -9.53 14.37 -14.18
N GLU A 136 -9.34 13.54 -15.19
CA GLU A 136 -10.15 13.37 -16.38
C GLU A 136 -11.56 12.87 -16.01
N ALA A 137 -11.64 11.86 -15.12
CA ALA A 137 -12.88 11.37 -14.53
C ALA A 137 -13.61 12.45 -13.71
N PHE A 138 -12.90 13.21 -12.85
CA PHE A 138 -13.49 14.35 -12.13
C PHE A 138 -14.07 15.40 -13.09
N ASN A 139 -13.36 15.75 -14.16
CA ASN A 139 -13.82 16.71 -15.16
C ASN A 139 -15.06 16.21 -15.93
N ALA A 140 -15.14 14.91 -16.22
CA ALA A 140 -16.33 14.30 -16.83
C ALA A 140 -17.56 14.36 -15.91
N LEU A 141 -17.36 14.27 -14.58
CA LEU A 141 -18.41 14.38 -13.58
C LEU A 141 -18.92 15.83 -13.40
N LEU A 142 -18.06 16.85 -13.56
CA LEU A 142 -18.40 18.27 -13.27
C LEU A 142 -19.67 18.75 -13.96
N LYS A 143 -19.81 18.54 -15.28
CA LYS A 143 -21.01 19.00 -16.02
C LYS A 143 -22.31 18.41 -15.46
N THR A 144 -22.22 17.20 -14.93
CA THR A 144 -23.34 16.45 -14.33
C THR A 144 -23.69 16.93 -12.91
N LEU A 145 -22.70 17.46 -12.19
CA LEU A 145 -22.89 18.08 -10.87
C LEU A 145 -23.27 19.57 -10.96
N GLU A 146 -23.01 20.22 -12.09
CA GLU A 146 -23.46 21.59 -12.41
C GLU A 146 -24.94 21.65 -12.75
N GLU A 147 -25.36 20.78 -13.67
CA GLU A 147 -26.73 20.73 -14.18
C GLU A 147 -27.34 19.32 -13.98
N PRO A 148 -27.44 18.82 -12.73
CA PRO A 148 -27.99 17.50 -12.45
C PRO A 148 -29.49 17.46 -12.77
N PRO A 149 -29.99 16.40 -13.45
CA PRO A 149 -31.42 16.19 -13.60
C PRO A 149 -32.12 16.09 -12.23
N SER A 150 -33.36 16.57 -12.13
CA SER A 150 -34.10 16.66 -10.86
C SER A 150 -34.35 15.31 -10.18
N HIS A 151 -34.28 14.21 -10.94
CA HIS A 151 -34.41 12.83 -10.45
C HIS A 151 -33.06 12.20 -10.05
N VAL A 152 -31.95 12.94 -10.06
CA VAL A 152 -30.59 12.39 -9.85
C VAL A 152 -29.97 12.94 -8.57
N LEU A 153 -29.28 12.07 -7.83
CA LEU A 153 -28.61 12.43 -6.59
C LEU A 153 -27.25 11.72 -6.49
N PHE A 154 -26.20 12.48 -6.23
CA PHE A 154 -24.85 11.97 -6.03
C PHE A 154 -24.50 11.87 -4.55
N VAL A 155 -23.91 10.76 -4.12
CA VAL A 155 -23.31 10.57 -2.80
C VAL A 155 -21.85 10.16 -2.97
N LEU A 156 -20.97 11.13 -2.89
CA LEU A 156 -19.53 10.93 -2.97
C LEU A 156 -18.99 10.66 -1.57
N ALA A 157 -18.17 9.62 -1.38
CA ALA A 157 -17.52 9.33 -0.11
C ALA A 157 -15.99 9.30 -0.27
N THR A 158 -15.27 9.86 0.70
CA THR A 158 -13.79 9.89 0.68
C THR A 158 -13.19 9.82 2.07
N THR A 159 -12.06 9.13 2.19
CA THR A 159 -11.12 9.24 3.33
C THR A 159 -10.24 10.49 3.28
N ASP A 160 -9.94 11.00 2.09
CA ASP A 160 -9.07 12.15 1.87
C ASP A 160 -9.85 13.28 1.16
N PRO A 161 -10.28 14.34 1.89
CA PRO A 161 -10.98 15.47 1.29
C PRO A 161 -10.06 16.47 0.59
N HIS A 162 -8.73 16.42 0.81
CA HIS A 162 -7.80 17.40 0.24
C HIS A 162 -7.45 17.09 -1.23
N LYS A 163 -7.57 15.81 -1.62
CA LYS A 163 -7.46 15.37 -3.01
C LYS A 163 -8.69 15.70 -3.88
N ILE A 164 -9.80 16.14 -3.28
CA ILE A 164 -11.02 16.47 -4.02
C ILE A 164 -10.90 17.88 -4.64
N PRO A 165 -11.13 18.05 -5.95
CA PRO A 165 -11.10 19.39 -6.57
C PRO A 165 -12.10 20.36 -5.92
N GLN A 166 -11.68 21.62 -5.75
CA GLN A 166 -12.55 22.68 -5.20
C GLN A 166 -13.84 22.88 -6.02
N THR A 167 -13.79 22.57 -7.32
CA THR A 167 -14.94 22.60 -8.22
C THR A 167 -16.02 21.57 -7.85
N ILE A 168 -15.66 20.42 -7.27
CA ILE A 168 -16.59 19.42 -6.73
C ILE A 168 -17.07 19.86 -5.33
N LEU A 169 -16.17 20.38 -4.50
CA LEU A 169 -16.48 20.84 -3.14
C LEU A 169 -17.51 21.98 -3.12
N SER A 170 -17.46 22.90 -4.08
CA SER A 170 -18.43 24.01 -4.17
C SER A 170 -19.83 23.59 -4.66
N ARG A 171 -19.97 22.37 -5.22
CA ARG A 171 -21.21 21.80 -5.80
C ARG A 171 -21.76 20.64 -4.98
N THR A 172 -21.22 20.38 -3.79
CA THR A 172 -21.66 19.26 -2.94
C THR A 172 -21.85 19.70 -1.50
N GLN A 173 -22.92 19.23 -0.85
CA GLN A 173 -23.11 19.44 0.58
C GLN A 173 -22.14 18.53 1.35
N ARG A 174 -21.13 19.12 1.97
CA ARG A 174 -20.10 18.39 2.71
C ARG A 174 -20.58 17.98 4.11
N PHE A 175 -20.46 16.69 4.43
CA PHE A 175 -20.68 16.11 5.75
C PHE A 175 -19.37 15.52 6.29
N ASN A 176 -18.97 15.97 7.48
CA ASN A 176 -17.75 15.51 8.16
C ASN A 176 -18.13 14.44 9.18
N PHE A 177 -17.82 13.18 8.89
CA PHE A 177 -17.92 12.07 9.83
C PHE A 177 -16.75 12.14 10.80
N LYS A 178 -17.04 12.04 12.10
CA LYS A 178 -16.03 12.09 13.16
C LYS A 178 -15.50 10.69 13.44
N ARG A 179 -14.32 10.59 14.06
CA ARG A 179 -13.90 9.34 14.70
C ARG A 179 -14.90 8.99 15.82
N ILE A 180 -15.26 7.72 15.93
CA ILE A 180 -16.20 7.26 16.96
C ILE A 180 -15.45 7.18 18.29
N SER A 181 -16.02 7.67 19.38
CA SER A 181 -15.35 7.61 20.69
C SER A 181 -15.25 6.16 21.21
N ILE A 182 -14.20 5.88 21.99
CA ILE A 182 -13.93 4.56 22.55
C ILE A 182 -15.15 4.02 23.31
N ASP A 183 -15.80 4.85 24.13
CA ASP A 183 -17.01 4.45 24.87
C ASP A 183 -18.19 4.10 23.95
N ASN A 184 -18.34 4.78 22.82
CA ASN A 184 -19.39 4.48 21.86
C ASN A 184 -19.12 3.15 21.12
N ILE A 185 -17.84 2.81 20.89
CA ILE A 185 -17.46 1.50 20.35
C ILE A 185 -17.71 0.42 21.41
N ASN A 186 -17.20 0.57 22.65
CA ASN A 186 -17.43 -0.36 23.77
C ASN A 186 -18.91 -0.68 23.97
N ASN A 187 -19.74 0.36 24.08
CA ASN A 187 -21.19 0.22 24.27
C ASN A 187 -21.89 -0.50 23.10
N TYR A 188 -21.31 -0.48 21.90
CA TYR A 188 -21.84 -1.17 20.74
C TYR A 188 -21.35 -2.62 20.65
N LEU A 189 -20.06 -2.88 20.90
CA LEU A 189 -19.51 -4.24 20.97
C LEU A 189 -20.19 -5.05 22.09
N SER A 190 -20.39 -4.43 23.26
CA SER A 190 -21.16 -5.01 24.38
C SER A 190 -22.58 -5.38 23.96
N LYS A 191 -23.30 -4.51 23.22
CA LYS A 191 -24.64 -4.81 22.70
C LYS A 191 -24.67 -5.96 21.68
N ILE A 192 -23.57 -6.19 20.96
CA ILE A 192 -23.44 -7.31 20.03
C ILE A 192 -23.17 -8.60 20.80
N LEU A 193 -22.17 -8.62 21.68
CA LEU A 193 -21.83 -9.82 22.46
C LEU A 193 -22.98 -10.32 23.34
N ASN A 194 -23.74 -9.41 23.96
CA ASN A 194 -24.97 -9.75 24.67
C ASN A 194 -26.05 -10.41 23.80
N LYS A 195 -26.02 -10.20 22.47
CA LYS A 195 -26.94 -10.84 21.51
C LYS A 195 -26.38 -12.11 20.88
N GLU A 196 -25.06 -12.21 20.74
CA GLU A 196 -24.37 -13.44 20.32
C GLU A 196 -24.21 -14.44 21.49
N GLY A 197 -24.49 -14.02 22.74
CA GLY A 197 -24.54 -14.87 23.93
C GLY A 197 -23.19 -15.16 24.59
N LYS A 198 -22.16 -14.35 24.33
CA LYS A 198 -20.79 -14.55 24.82
C LYS A 198 -20.51 -13.83 26.14
N VAL A 199 -19.64 -14.38 26.97
CA VAL A 199 -19.14 -13.76 28.21
C VAL A 199 -17.95 -12.86 27.88
N PHE A 200 -17.86 -11.67 28.49
CA PHE A 200 -16.79 -10.70 28.23
C PHE A 200 -16.58 -9.77 29.42
N ASP A 201 -15.37 -9.22 29.54
CA ASP A 201 -15.04 -8.12 30.45
C ASP A 201 -14.95 -6.75 29.75
N ASP A 202 -15.12 -5.65 30.49
CA ASP A 202 -15.08 -4.28 29.94
C ASP A 202 -13.65 -3.84 29.53
N ALA A 203 -12.59 -4.41 30.12
CA ALA A 203 -11.22 -4.06 29.78
C ALA A 203 -10.81 -4.63 28.42
N SER A 204 -11.22 -5.87 28.10
CA SER A 204 -11.13 -6.46 26.75
C SER A 204 -11.78 -5.59 25.69
N LEU A 205 -13.02 -5.15 25.92
CA LEU A 205 -13.71 -4.30 24.95
C LEU A 205 -13.02 -2.95 24.79
N ARG A 206 -12.53 -2.33 25.88
CA ARG A 206 -11.70 -1.12 25.82
C ARG A 206 -10.44 -1.33 24.98
N LEU A 207 -9.80 -2.50 25.09
CA LEU A 207 -8.59 -2.82 24.33
C LEU A 207 -8.88 -2.92 22.82
N ILE A 208 -9.95 -3.63 22.43
CA ILE A 208 -10.44 -3.70 21.05
C ILE A 208 -10.78 -2.31 20.52
N SER A 209 -11.56 -1.53 21.27
CA SER A 209 -12.00 -0.19 20.88
C SER A 209 -10.85 0.81 20.76
N LYS A 210 -9.78 0.66 21.57
CA LYS A 210 -8.56 1.47 21.43
C LYS A 210 -7.78 1.08 20.17
N LYS A 211 -7.55 -0.22 19.92
CA LYS A 211 -6.86 -0.70 18.70
C LYS A 211 -7.61 -0.33 17.42
N ALA A 212 -8.94 -0.24 17.48
CA ALA A 212 -9.80 0.16 16.36
C ALA A 212 -9.74 1.66 16.00
N ASP A 213 -9.09 2.52 16.80
CA ASP A 213 -8.76 3.91 16.48
C ASP A 213 -9.95 4.77 15.96
N GLY A 214 -11.15 4.52 16.49
CA GLY A 214 -12.38 5.21 16.14
C GLY A 214 -13.11 4.69 14.89
N SER A 215 -12.70 3.54 14.34
CA SER A 215 -13.32 2.84 13.22
C SER A 215 -14.21 1.68 13.69
N MET A 216 -15.52 1.76 13.44
CA MET A 216 -16.43 0.66 13.82
C MET A 216 -16.21 -0.59 12.97
N ARG A 217 -15.85 -0.43 11.68
CA ARG A 217 -15.55 -1.56 10.80
C ARG A 217 -14.39 -2.40 11.34
N ASP A 218 -13.34 -1.72 11.79
CA ASP A 218 -12.13 -2.39 12.24
C ASP A 218 -12.34 -2.95 13.66
N ALA A 219 -13.08 -2.25 14.54
CA ALA A 219 -13.53 -2.80 15.83
C ALA A 219 -14.32 -4.12 15.70
N LEU A 220 -15.27 -4.19 14.76
CA LEU A 220 -16.04 -5.40 14.50
C LEU A 220 -15.18 -6.51 13.90
N SER A 221 -14.21 -6.17 13.04
CA SER A 221 -13.31 -7.15 12.43
C SER A 221 -12.32 -7.74 13.44
N LEU A 222 -11.85 -6.92 14.39
CA LEU A 222 -11.06 -7.39 15.54
C LEU A 222 -11.91 -8.26 16.47
N LEU A 223 -13.18 -7.91 16.70
CA LEU A 223 -14.09 -8.72 17.51
C LEU A 223 -14.41 -10.07 16.85
N ASP A 224 -14.63 -10.11 15.52
CA ASP A 224 -14.73 -11.35 14.73
C ASP A 224 -13.51 -12.26 14.97
N GLN A 225 -12.30 -11.69 14.91
CA GLN A 225 -11.04 -12.42 15.11
C GLN A 225 -10.89 -12.95 16.54
N VAL A 226 -11.28 -12.18 17.56
CA VAL A 226 -11.32 -12.62 18.95
C VAL A 226 -12.31 -13.78 19.14
N ILE A 227 -13.54 -13.65 18.62
CA ILE A 227 -14.58 -14.70 18.71
C ILE A 227 -14.19 -15.98 17.94
N ALA A 228 -13.34 -15.87 16.91
CA ALA A 228 -12.79 -17.03 16.22
C ALA A 228 -11.62 -17.71 16.97
N TYR A 229 -11.05 -17.03 17.97
CA TYR A 229 -9.93 -17.52 18.78
C TYR A 229 -10.39 -18.09 20.13
N CYS A 230 -11.33 -17.43 20.81
CA CYS A 230 -11.90 -17.90 22.07
C CYS A 230 -13.18 -18.73 21.86
N ASP A 231 -13.42 -19.72 22.72
CA ASP A 231 -14.71 -20.43 22.75
C ASP A 231 -15.84 -19.52 23.25
N ASP A 232 -16.05 -19.39 24.57
CA ASP A 232 -17.23 -18.68 25.13
C ASP A 232 -16.92 -17.47 26.02
N GLU A 233 -15.67 -17.30 26.48
CA GLU A 233 -15.24 -16.22 27.36
C GLU A 233 -14.15 -15.37 26.70
N ILE A 234 -14.38 -14.05 26.64
CA ILE A 234 -13.44 -13.05 26.15
C ILE A 234 -12.76 -12.39 27.36
N SER A 235 -11.45 -12.63 27.52
CA SER A 235 -10.59 -12.03 28.56
C SER A 235 -9.46 -11.18 27.96
N VAL A 236 -8.84 -10.31 28.76
CA VAL A 236 -7.77 -9.39 28.32
C VAL A 236 -6.59 -10.14 27.71
N GLU A 237 -6.26 -11.32 28.26
CA GLU A 237 -5.23 -12.22 27.77
C GLU A 237 -5.60 -12.74 26.37
N THR A 238 -6.80 -13.34 26.22
CA THR A 238 -7.26 -13.86 24.92
C THR A 238 -7.34 -12.79 23.83
N VAL A 239 -7.75 -11.57 24.18
CA VAL A 239 -7.77 -10.42 23.25
C VAL A 239 -6.36 -9.99 22.87
N SER A 240 -5.43 -10.00 23.83
CA SER A 240 -4.03 -9.61 23.58
C SER A 240 -3.33 -10.63 22.67
N GLU A 241 -3.53 -11.93 22.91
CA GLU A 241 -3.05 -13.00 22.05
C GLU A 241 -3.67 -12.94 20.65
N ALA A 242 -5.01 -12.91 20.55
CA ALA A 242 -5.73 -12.91 19.28
C ALA A 242 -5.39 -11.70 18.38
N ILE A 243 -5.16 -10.52 18.96
CA ILE A 243 -4.83 -9.28 18.23
C ILE A 243 -3.31 -9.10 18.07
N GLY A 244 -2.49 -9.97 18.69
CA GLY A 244 -1.03 -9.85 18.66
C GLY A 244 -0.51 -8.61 19.39
N LEU A 245 -1.17 -8.21 20.48
CA LEU A 245 -0.72 -7.11 21.35
C LEU A 245 0.34 -7.60 22.32
N ILE A 246 1.44 -6.84 22.38
CA ILE A 246 2.56 -7.12 23.29
C ILE A 246 2.31 -6.38 24.60
N ASP A 247 2.50 -7.10 25.72
CA ASP A 247 2.37 -6.57 27.07
C ASP A 247 3.31 -5.37 27.30
N SER A 248 2.79 -4.33 27.97
CA SER A 248 3.57 -3.17 28.42
C SER A 248 4.73 -3.54 29.36
N ILE A 249 4.67 -4.69 30.04
CA ILE A 249 5.80 -5.25 30.81
C ILE A 249 6.99 -5.53 29.88
N VAL A 250 6.79 -6.07 28.68
CA VAL A 250 7.86 -6.34 27.70
C VAL A 250 8.50 -5.03 27.25
N TYR A 251 7.70 -4.03 26.87
CA TYR A 251 8.21 -2.72 26.48
C TYR A 251 8.91 -1.97 27.61
N SER A 252 8.47 -2.14 28.87
CA SER A 252 9.18 -1.58 30.03
C SER A 252 10.57 -2.19 30.22
N LYS A 253 10.72 -3.51 30.08
CA LYS A 253 12.02 -4.19 30.10
C LYS A 253 12.90 -3.70 28.95
N LEU A 254 12.34 -3.59 27.75
CA LEU A 254 13.04 -3.10 26.56
C LEU A 254 13.59 -1.67 26.78
N LEU A 255 12.77 -0.75 27.29
CA LEU A 255 13.20 0.61 27.65
C LEU A 255 14.32 0.62 28.70
N PHE A 256 14.24 -0.24 29.72
CA PHE A 256 15.28 -0.36 30.74
C PHE A 256 16.62 -0.87 30.19
N PHE A 257 16.61 -1.86 29.28
CA PHE A 257 17.85 -2.34 28.67
C PHE A 257 18.42 -1.37 27.64
N ILE A 258 17.58 -0.59 26.93
CA ILE A 258 18.02 0.55 26.12
C ILE A 258 18.77 1.57 26.98
N LEU A 259 18.24 1.92 28.17
CA LEU A 259 18.91 2.83 29.10
C LEU A 259 20.23 2.26 29.64
N LYS A 260 20.31 0.95 29.88
CA LYS A 260 21.57 0.29 30.28
C LYS A 260 22.55 0.05 29.11
N SER A 261 22.14 0.32 27.87
CA SER A 261 22.86 -0.04 26.65
C SER A 261 23.20 -1.54 26.55
N ASP A 262 22.35 -2.41 27.11
CA ASP A 262 22.57 -3.87 27.08
C ASP A 262 22.03 -4.48 25.79
N LEU A 263 22.90 -4.60 24.79
CA LEU A 263 22.53 -5.06 23.44
C LEU A 263 22.03 -6.51 23.43
N SER A 264 22.56 -7.37 24.30
CA SER A 264 22.21 -8.79 24.34
C SER A 264 20.75 -8.99 24.76
N GLU A 265 20.34 -8.34 25.85
CA GLU A 265 18.97 -8.45 26.35
C GLU A 265 17.94 -7.75 25.44
N ILE A 266 18.32 -6.64 24.78
CA ILE A 266 17.50 -5.99 23.75
C ILE A 266 17.19 -6.97 22.61
N LEU A 267 18.21 -7.63 22.06
CA LEU A 267 18.04 -8.59 20.96
C LEU A 267 17.28 -9.84 21.40
N ASN A 268 17.50 -10.33 22.63
CA ASN A 268 16.73 -11.43 23.21
C ASN A 268 15.23 -11.09 23.31
N ILE A 269 14.88 -9.89 23.80
CA ILE A 269 13.48 -9.44 23.91
C ILE A 269 12.82 -9.32 22.53
N ILE A 270 13.52 -8.75 21.55
CA ILE A 270 13.04 -8.63 20.17
C ILE A 270 12.77 -10.02 19.57
N ASN A 271 13.75 -10.92 19.62
CA ASN A 271 13.62 -12.27 19.06
C ASN A 271 12.54 -13.11 19.76
N ASN A 272 12.43 -13.05 21.08
CA ASN A 272 11.37 -13.73 21.83
C ASN A 272 9.98 -13.19 21.48
N SER A 273 9.83 -11.88 21.31
CA SER A 273 8.53 -11.28 20.93
C SER A 273 8.12 -11.70 19.52
N LEU A 274 9.07 -11.76 18.59
CA LEU A 274 8.82 -12.14 17.20
C LEU A 274 8.59 -13.65 17.04
N SER A 275 9.25 -14.50 17.83
CA SER A 275 9.06 -15.95 17.79
C SER A 275 7.69 -16.42 18.28
N VAL A 276 7.03 -15.63 19.14
CA VAL A 276 5.63 -15.83 19.55
C VAL A 276 4.63 -15.49 18.42
N GLY A 277 5.09 -14.87 17.32
CA GLY A 277 4.28 -14.57 16.14
C GLY A 277 3.79 -13.13 16.05
N HIS A 278 4.23 -12.23 16.94
CA HIS A 278 3.92 -10.80 16.83
C HIS A 278 4.54 -10.20 15.56
N SER A 279 3.79 -9.34 14.86
CA SER A 279 4.31 -8.67 13.67
C SER A 279 5.31 -7.56 14.03
N ILE A 280 6.32 -7.34 13.17
CA ILE A 280 7.30 -6.25 13.31
C ILE A 280 6.58 -4.88 13.39
N ASN A 281 5.46 -4.74 12.67
CA ASN A 281 4.64 -3.53 12.70
C ASN A 281 3.96 -3.36 14.06
N ASP A 282 3.38 -4.41 14.64
CA ASP A 282 2.72 -4.33 15.94
C ASP A 282 3.72 -4.11 17.08
N PHE A 283 4.91 -4.71 17.01
CA PHE A 283 6.02 -4.43 17.91
C PHE A 283 6.45 -2.95 17.84
N THR A 284 6.66 -2.44 16.62
CA THR A 284 7.07 -1.04 16.39
C THR A 284 6.01 -0.06 16.86
N ASN A 285 4.74 -0.28 16.48
CA ASN A 285 3.62 0.58 16.83
C ASN A 285 3.31 0.53 18.33
N GLY A 286 3.39 -0.64 18.96
CA GLY A 286 3.17 -0.81 20.39
C GLY A 286 4.27 -0.16 21.24
N PHE A 287 5.54 -0.22 20.81
CA PHE A 287 6.61 0.51 21.47
C PHE A 287 6.44 2.03 21.35
N ILE A 288 6.00 2.54 20.19
CA ILE A 288 5.69 3.96 19.99
C ILE A 288 4.53 4.41 20.91
N ASP A 289 3.44 3.64 21.00
CA ASP A 289 2.33 3.95 21.92
C ASP A 289 2.77 3.86 23.40
N PHE A 290 3.63 2.90 23.75
CA PHE A 290 4.22 2.79 25.08
C PHE A 290 5.08 4.02 25.44
N LEU A 291 5.96 4.47 24.54
CA LEU A 291 6.75 5.70 24.72
C LEU A 291 5.88 6.94 24.86
N ASN A 292 4.81 7.06 24.05
CA ASN A 292 3.87 8.15 24.16
C ASN A 292 3.15 8.17 25.52
N ARG A 293 2.67 7.01 26.00
CA ARG A 293 2.10 6.88 27.35
C ARG A 293 3.11 7.24 28.45
N CYS A 294 4.38 6.86 28.29
CA CYS A 294 5.45 7.29 29.22
C CYS A 294 5.56 8.82 29.23
N MET A 295 5.66 9.48 28.07
CA MET A 295 5.70 10.95 27.99
C MET A 295 4.52 11.61 28.73
N HIS A 296 3.28 11.16 28.53
CA HIS A 296 2.11 11.68 29.25
C HIS A 296 2.20 11.46 30.78
N PHE A 297 2.70 10.31 31.22
CA PHE A 297 2.91 10.01 32.65
C PHE A 297 3.93 10.95 33.31
N TYR A 298 5.06 11.25 32.65
CA TYR A 298 6.07 12.18 33.17
C TYR A 298 5.60 13.63 33.15
N LEU A 299 4.77 14.02 32.18
CA LEU A 299 4.13 15.34 32.12
C LEU A 299 3.00 15.54 33.13
N LYS A 300 2.56 14.48 33.84
CA LYS A 300 1.43 14.49 34.79
C LYS A 300 0.12 15.00 34.17
N ASP A 301 -0.17 14.59 32.93
CA ASP A 301 -1.49 14.84 32.32
C ASP A 301 -2.50 13.82 32.88
N ASP A 302 -3.33 14.26 33.84
CA ASP A 302 -4.31 13.43 34.57
C ASP A 302 -5.26 12.63 33.66
N LYS A 303 -5.39 13.01 32.38
CA LYS A 303 -6.30 12.38 31.41
C LYS A 303 -5.94 10.93 31.07
N ASP A 304 -4.67 10.53 31.21
CA ASP A 304 -4.18 9.21 30.84
C ASP A 304 -3.65 8.38 32.04
N GLU A 305 -3.96 8.77 33.28
CA GLU A 305 -3.61 8.02 34.50
C GLU A 305 -4.07 6.54 34.49
N ILE A 306 -5.02 6.18 33.62
CA ILE A 306 -5.69 4.87 33.58
C ILE A 306 -4.82 3.77 32.90
N PHE A 307 -3.81 4.13 32.10
CA PHE A 307 -3.24 3.21 31.10
C PHE A 307 -2.00 2.37 31.48
N PHE A 308 -1.48 2.52 32.70
CA PHE A 308 -0.38 1.69 33.20
C PHE A 308 -0.82 0.90 34.43
N ASP A 309 -0.60 -0.42 34.37
CA ASP A 309 -0.75 -1.28 35.54
C ASP A 309 0.12 -0.83 36.70
N LYS A 310 -0.29 -1.19 37.93
CA LYS A 310 0.46 -0.87 39.15
C LYS A 310 1.92 -1.31 39.06
N GLN A 311 2.20 -2.44 38.39
CA GLN A 311 3.56 -2.93 38.14
C GLN A 311 4.35 -1.96 37.25
N VAL A 312 3.83 -1.60 36.08
CA VAL A 312 4.49 -0.68 35.13
C VAL A 312 4.66 0.71 35.75
N LYS A 313 3.65 1.26 36.44
CA LYS A 313 3.79 2.51 37.21
C LYS A 313 4.91 2.44 38.25
N SER A 314 5.02 1.32 38.98
CA SER A 314 6.09 1.13 39.97
C SER A 314 7.48 0.98 39.35
N PHE A 315 7.55 0.51 38.11
CA PHE A 315 8.79 0.32 37.36
C PHE A 315 9.27 1.65 36.74
N LEU A 316 8.37 2.42 36.12
CA LEU A 316 8.68 3.77 35.64
C LEU A 316 9.16 4.68 36.78
N LYS A 317 8.52 4.65 37.95
CA LYS A 317 8.99 5.38 39.15
C LYS A 317 10.37 4.95 39.67
N LYS A 318 10.83 3.72 39.41
CA LYS A 318 12.19 3.28 39.75
C LYS A 318 13.24 3.80 38.77
N ILE A 319 12.82 4.17 37.56
CA ILE A 319 13.68 4.62 36.45
C ILE A 319 13.54 6.15 36.25
N GLU A 320 12.66 6.81 36.99
CA GLU A 320 12.39 8.26 36.99
C GLU A 320 13.67 9.12 37.06
N ASN A 321 14.67 8.71 37.84
CA ASN A 321 15.97 9.41 37.96
C ASN A 321 16.93 9.20 36.76
N SER A 322 16.59 8.30 35.82
CA SER A 322 17.43 7.93 34.68
C SER A 322 16.71 8.10 33.32
N LEU A 323 15.46 8.56 33.34
CA LEU A 323 14.66 8.79 32.14
C LEU A 323 14.33 10.28 32.02
N ASP A 324 15.11 11.00 31.23
CA ASP A 324 14.79 12.37 30.84
C ASP A 324 13.66 12.38 29.79
N ILE A 325 12.78 13.39 29.86
CA ILE A 325 11.77 13.65 28.84
C ILE A 325 12.43 13.91 27.49
N GLU A 326 13.59 14.56 27.46
CA GLU A 326 14.35 14.76 26.22
C GLU A 326 14.73 13.42 25.57
N PHE A 327 15.17 12.44 26.38
CA PHE A 327 15.51 11.11 25.88
C PHE A 327 14.28 10.38 25.33
N ILE A 328 13.11 10.46 26.00
CA ILE A 328 11.86 9.88 25.49
C ILE A 328 11.52 10.46 24.11
N ILE A 329 11.65 11.78 23.94
CA ILE A 329 11.36 12.48 22.68
C ILE A 329 12.33 12.04 21.57
N GLN A 330 13.63 11.97 21.86
CA GLN A 330 14.65 11.52 20.90
C GLN A 330 14.41 10.06 20.44
N VAL A 331 14.05 9.17 21.37
CA VAL A 331 13.70 7.78 21.06
C VAL A 331 12.40 7.71 20.24
N LEU A 332 11.38 8.49 20.60
CA LEU A 332 10.09 8.53 19.92
C LEU A 332 10.22 9.02 18.47
N ASP A 333 10.93 10.12 18.21
CA ASP A 333 11.19 10.61 16.85
C ASP A 333 11.97 9.58 16.02
N SER A 334 13.04 9.02 16.58
CA SER A 334 13.82 7.97 15.91
C SER A 334 12.95 6.76 15.53
N MET A 335 12.01 6.35 16.40
CA MET A 335 11.06 5.27 16.12
C MET A 335 9.97 5.65 15.10
N LEU A 336 9.45 6.87 15.12
CA LEU A 336 8.50 7.37 14.09
C LEU A 336 9.17 7.45 12.70
N GLN A 337 10.43 7.86 12.64
CA GLN A 337 11.22 7.82 11.40
C GLN A 337 11.45 6.39 10.91
N PHE A 338 11.68 5.44 11.82
CA PHE A 338 11.80 4.02 11.49
C PHE A 338 10.49 3.43 10.96
N GLN A 339 9.37 3.69 11.63
CA GLN A 339 8.02 3.24 11.24
C GLN A 339 7.67 3.66 9.80
N ASN A 340 8.05 4.88 9.39
CA ASN A 340 7.85 5.36 8.02
C ASN A 340 8.72 4.63 6.99
N LYS A 341 9.94 4.24 7.36
CA LYS A 341 10.87 3.49 6.48
C LYS A 341 10.50 2.01 6.35
N LEU A 342 9.93 1.41 7.41
CA LEU A 342 9.58 -0.02 7.51
C LEU A 342 8.85 -0.56 6.27
N LYS A 343 7.92 0.22 5.71
CA LYS A 343 7.13 -0.11 4.51
C LYS A 343 7.94 -0.34 3.23
N PHE A 344 9.20 0.11 3.17
CA PHE A 344 10.06 0.08 1.99
C PHE A 344 11.33 -0.78 2.18
N LEU A 345 11.45 -1.48 3.31
CA LEU A 345 12.65 -2.26 3.63
C LEU A 345 12.51 -3.73 3.20
N ASN A 346 13.48 -4.19 2.41
CA ASN A 346 13.56 -5.59 1.97
C ASN A 346 13.85 -6.57 3.13
N GLN A 347 14.53 -6.11 4.19
CA GLN A 347 14.93 -6.91 5.35
C GLN A 347 14.52 -6.19 6.65
N PRO A 348 13.22 -6.20 7.02
CA PRO A 348 12.71 -5.41 8.14
C PRO A 348 13.21 -5.88 9.51
N MET A 349 13.57 -7.17 9.67
CA MET A 349 14.13 -7.71 10.91
C MET A 349 15.50 -7.10 11.25
N ILE A 350 16.46 -7.20 10.33
CA ILE A 350 17.82 -6.65 10.49
C ILE A 350 17.76 -5.13 10.72
N ALA A 351 16.83 -4.44 10.05
CA ALA A 351 16.62 -3.01 10.26
C ALA A 351 16.03 -2.68 11.64
N LEU A 352 15.15 -3.53 12.20
CA LEU A 352 14.63 -3.40 13.56
C LEU A 352 15.76 -3.56 14.58
N GLU A 353 16.54 -4.63 14.48
CA GLU A 353 17.69 -4.88 15.36
C GLU A 353 18.69 -3.72 15.33
N ALA A 354 19.10 -3.29 14.13
CA ALA A 354 19.99 -2.15 13.94
C ALA A 354 19.42 -0.83 14.51
N GLN A 355 18.10 -0.61 14.39
CA GLN A 355 17.43 0.55 14.98
C GLN A 355 17.47 0.52 16.51
N PHE A 356 17.20 -0.63 17.15
CA PHE A 356 17.26 -0.76 18.61
C PHE A 356 18.69 -0.69 19.16
N ILE A 357 19.68 -1.23 18.43
CA ILE A 357 21.10 -1.01 18.73
C ILE A 357 21.45 0.48 18.66
N LYS A 358 20.99 1.20 17.63
CA LYS A 358 21.17 2.66 17.51
C LYS A 358 20.56 3.41 18.72
N LEU A 359 19.36 3.04 19.17
CA LEU A 359 18.74 3.62 20.37
C LEU A 359 19.59 3.43 21.63
N ALA A 360 20.15 2.22 21.82
CA ALA A 360 21.06 1.93 22.94
C ALA A 360 22.35 2.77 22.91
N TYR A 361 22.85 3.15 21.72
CA TYR A 361 24.00 4.04 21.58
C TYR A 361 23.68 5.52 21.80
N LEU A 362 22.45 5.99 21.52
CA LEU A 362 22.06 7.38 21.80
C LEU A 362 22.21 7.72 23.28
N ASN A 363 21.80 6.82 24.19
CA ASN A 363 21.97 7.03 25.63
C ASN A 363 23.44 7.05 26.09
N LYS A 364 24.35 6.46 25.31
CA LYS A 364 25.79 6.50 25.60
C LYS A 364 26.40 7.86 25.23
N GLN A 365 25.82 8.58 24.27
CA GLN A 365 26.27 9.91 23.88
C GLN A 365 25.74 11.00 24.82
N SER A 366 24.48 10.90 25.29
CA SER A 366 23.95 11.82 26.32
C SER A 366 24.74 11.74 27.64
N ASN A 367 25.05 10.53 28.10
CA ASN A 367 25.84 10.32 29.33
C ASN A 367 27.34 10.63 29.17
N ALA A 368 27.87 10.77 27.95
CA ALA A 368 29.26 11.17 27.72
C ALA A 368 29.52 12.67 27.98
N PHE A 369 28.47 13.50 28.01
CA PHE A 369 28.56 14.93 28.30
C PHE A 369 28.38 15.29 29.79
N SER A 370 28.11 14.31 30.65
CA SER A 370 27.60 14.58 32.01
C SER A 370 28.34 13.86 33.15
N ASN A 371 29.54 13.29 32.94
CA ASN A 371 30.40 12.81 34.02
C ASN A 371 31.90 12.72 33.66
N GLU A 372 32.60 13.86 33.63
CA GLU A 372 33.98 13.93 34.16
C GLU A 372 33.94 14.70 35.49
N ASN A 373 33.84 13.96 36.59
CA ASN A 373 34.38 14.21 37.94
C ASN A 373 33.54 13.47 38.99
N GLU A 374 34.20 12.55 39.73
CA GLU A 374 33.84 12.05 41.07
C GLU A 374 32.37 11.55 41.27
N ILE A 375 32.11 10.27 41.59
CA ILE A 375 32.40 9.68 42.90
C ILE A 375 32.42 8.14 42.77
N PHE A 376 33.51 7.47 43.14
CA PHE A 376 33.51 6.06 43.58
C PHE A 376 34.73 5.74 44.45
N PRO A 377 34.56 5.66 45.78
CA PRO A 377 35.38 4.83 46.65
C PRO A 377 34.62 3.56 47.08
N GLU A 378 35.34 2.44 47.03
CA GLU A 378 35.17 1.23 47.85
C GLU A 378 33.84 0.44 47.79
N PHE A 379 33.73 -0.45 46.80
CA PHE A 379 33.25 -1.82 47.05
C PHE A 379 34.26 -2.85 46.51
N LYS A 380 35.40 -2.97 47.21
CA LYS A 380 36.31 -4.13 47.15
C LYS A 380 36.59 -4.65 48.55
N LYS A 381 35.64 -5.43 49.08
CA LYS A 381 35.82 -6.47 50.11
C LYS A 381 34.47 -7.12 50.42
N ASN A 382 34.50 -8.44 50.61
CA ASN A 382 33.41 -9.34 51.00
C ASN A 382 32.70 -10.12 49.87
N ASP A 383 33.50 -10.77 49.03
CA ASP A 383 33.08 -12.02 48.35
C ASP A 383 34.05 -13.19 48.66
N ASP A 384 34.64 -13.17 49.86
CA ASP A 384 35.34 -14.29 50.49
C ASP A 384 34.48 -14.91 51.61
N GLN A 385 33.21 -15.22 51.31
CA GLN A 385 32.38 -16.09 52.17
C GLN A 385 31.18 -16.79 51.51
N ALA A 386 30.88 -16.52 50.23
CA ALA A 386 29.91 -17.31 49.45
C ALA A 386 30.48 -18.67 48.95
N SER A 387 31.77 -18.94 49.19
CA SER A 387 32.48 -20.15 48.75
C SER A 387 32.28 -21.37 49.68
N GLN A 388 31.09 -21.49 50.31
CA GLN A 388 30.75 -22.57 51.25
C GLN A 388 29.35 -23.20 51.13
N SER A 389 28.67 -23.07 49.99
CA SER A 389 27.40 -23.80 49.73
C SER A 389 27.26 -24.46 48.34
N VAL A 390 28.09 -24.13 47.35
CA VAL A 390 28.07 -24.77 46.01
C VAL A 390 29.08 -25.93 45.87
N LYS A 391 30.04 -26.08 46.79
CA LYS A 391 31.06 -27.16 46.81
C LYS A 391 30.53 -28.56 47.18
N LYS A 392 29.25 -28.86 46.93
CA LYS A 392 28.63 -30.15 47.26
C LYS A 392 27.84 -30.84 46.13
N VAL A 393 27.87 -30.31 44.90
CA VAL A 393 27.26 -30.97 43.73
C VAL A 393 28.27 -31.20 42.59
N GLU A 394 29.22 -30.28 42.36
CA GLU A 394 30.27 -30.44 41.32
C GLU A 394 31.49 -31.30 41.75
N LYS A 395 31.24 -32.36 42.52
CA LYS A 395 32.29 -33.32 42.92
C LYS A 395 31.88 -34.80 42.77
N GLN A 396 30.95 -35.08 41.84
CA GLN A 396 30.47 -36.44 41.54
C GLN A 396 30.42 -36.81 40.04
N VAL A 397 30.99 -36.02 39.12
CA VAL A 397 31.03 -36.36 37.66
C VAL A 397 32.44 -36.23 37.06
N SER A 398 33.47 -36.06 37.90
CA SER A 398 34.88 -35.90 37.49
C SER A 398 35.83 -36.84 38.24
N ASN A 399 35.34 -38.04 38.55
CA ASN A 399 36.10 -39.18 39.06
C ASN A 399 35.33 -40.47 38.68
N ASP A 400 35.43 -40.89 37.41
CA ASP A 400 35.26 -42.30 36.97
C ASP A 400 35.62 -42.46 35.49
N GLN A 401 36.88 -42.16 35.15
CA GLN A 401 37.55 -42.73 33.97
C GLN A 401 38.99 -43.12 34.35
N LEU A 402 39.42 -44.29 33.87
CA LEU A 402 40.76 -44.90 34.02
C LEU A 402 41.08 -45.55 35.39
N TYR A 403 40.39 -46.66 35.68
CA TYR A 403 41.10 -47.85 36.18
C TYR A 403 41.57 -48.73 35.01
N VAL A 404 42.64 -49.49 35.22
CA VAL A 404 43.50 -50.06 34.17
C VAL A 404 43.24 -51.55 33.91
N ARG A 405 43.36 -51.93 32.62
CA ARG A 405 43.64 -53.26 32.02
C ARG A 405 43.73 -54.50 32.92
N GLU A 406 43.09 -55.58 32.47
CA GLU A 406 43.70 -56.87 32.07
C GLU A 406 42.67 -57.64 31.19
N LYS A 407 43.02 -58.04 29.95
CA LYS A 407 43.51 -59.38 29.51
C LYS A 407 42.47 -60.52 29.67
N GLU A 408 42.30 -61.48 28.76
CA GLU A 408 42.77 -61.75 27.38
C GLU A 408 41.93 -62.95 26.85
N ASN A 409 41.78 -63.12 25.53
CA ASN A 409 41.41 -64.38 24.84
C ASN A 409 39.95 -64.93 25.08
N ASP A 410 39.29 -65.72 24.21
CA ASP A 410 39.68 -66.52 23.03
C ASP A 410 38.53 -66.61 21.98
N ASP A 411 38.90 -66.99 20.73
CA ASP A 411 38.16 -67.74 19.68
C ASP A 411 36.66 -67.46 19.37
N GLN A 412 36.21 -67.13 18.14
CA GLN A 412 36.44 -67.62 16.75
C GLN A 412 35.18 -68.32 16.18
N THR A 413 34.51 -67.68 15.20
CA THR A 413 33.97 -68.21 13.91
C THR A 413 32.87 -67.25 13.40
N SER A 414 32.96 -66.56 12.24
CA SER A 414 33.04 -67.03 10.82
C SER A 414 31.70 -67.64 10.34
N GLN A 415 30.99 -67.24 9.27
CA GLN A 415 31.15 -66.33 8.08
C GLN A 415 29.77 -65.63 7.81
N SER A 416 29.47 -64.73 6.85
CA SER A 416 30.02 -64.27 5.53
C SER A 416 29.47 -62.84 5.26
N VAL A 417 30.18 -61.79 4.83
CA VAL A 417 30.90 -61.51 3.57
C VAL A 417 30.04 -61.51 2.28
N GLU A 418 29.55 -60.32 1.90
CA GLU A 418 29.34 -59.71 0.55
C GLU A 418 28.28 -58.60 0.70
N LYS A 419 28.43 -57.33 0.27
CA LYS A 419 29.42 -56.63 -0.58
C LYS A 419 29.79 -55.25 -0.01
N VAL A 420 30.90 -54.70 -0.49
CA VAL A 420 31.52 -53.43 -0.04
C VAL A 420 30.94 -52.22 -0.80
N GLU A 421 31.04 -51.07 -0.15
CA GLU A 421 30.73 -49.70 -0.62
C GLU A 421 31.44 -49.32 -1.92
N GLU A 422 30.79 -48.51 -2.76
CA GLU A 422 31.49 -47.54 -3.61
C GLU A 422 30.78 -46.18 -3.61
N GLN A 423 31.27 -45.31 -2.72
CA GLN A 423 31.43 -43.86 -2.87
C GLN A 423 30.26 -42.99 -3.38
N VAL A 424 29.59 -42.38 -2.40
CA VAL A 424 29.45 -40.91 -2.25
C VAL A 424 29.79 -40.05 -3.48
N SER A 425 28.78 -39.62 -4.23
CA SER A 425 28.65 -38.25 -4.75
C SER A 425 27.25 -38.01 -5.34
N ASN A 426 26.76 -36.77 -5.25
CA ASN A 426 25.52 -36.25 -5.86
C ASN A 426 24.17 -36.69 -5.25
N GLU A 427 23.82 -36.14 -4.09
CA GLU A 427 22.42 -35.94 -3.67
C GLU A 427 22.07 -34.44 -3.50
N GLU A 428 22.34 -33.67 -4.55
CA GLU A 428 21.72 -32.36 -4.79
C GLU A 428 21.16 -32.31 -6.22
N THR A 429 20.09 -33.07 -6.53
CA THR A 429 19.20 -32.89 -7.70
C THR A 429 18.04 -33.90 -7.73
N SER A 430 16.96 -33.69 -6.96
CA SER A 430 15.73 -34.50 -7.11
C SER A 430 14.44 -33.91 -6.49
N VAL A 431 14.23 -32.59 -6.55
CA VAL A 431 12.90 -31.97 -6.26
C VAL A 431 12.44 -30.98 -7.35
N SER A 432 13.29 -30.65 -8.33
CA SER A 432 12.99 -29.70 -9.42
C SER A 432 12.41 -30.34 -10.70
N GLU A 433 12.08 -31.64 -10.69
CA GLU A 433 11.49 -32.35 -11.85
C GLU A 433 10.06 -32.84 -11.57
N LYS A 434 9.14 -31.90 -11.32
CA LYS A 434 7.68 -32.19 -11.37
C LYS A 434 6.76 -31.03 -11.75
N GLU A 435 7.28 -29.85 -12.08
CA GLU A 435 6.46 -28.68 -12.52
C GLU A 435 6.73 -28.23 -13.97
N ASN A 436 7.64 -28.89 -14.69
CA ASN A 436 8.03 -28.49 -16.06
C ASN A 436 7.29 -29.21 -17.21
N ASN A 437 6.18 -29.90 -16.95
CA ASN A 437 5.47 -30.70 -17.98
C ASN A 437 4.07 -30.21 -18.38
N ASP A 438 3.52 -29.16 -17.73
CA ASP A 438 2.19 -28.62 -18.06
C ASP A 438 2.22 -27.34 -18.93
N GLN A 439 3.40 -26.76 -19.21
CA GLN A 439 3.52 -25.61 -20.12
C GLN A 439 3.91 -25.97 -21.57
N ALA A 440 4.16 -27.26 -21.85
CA ALA A 440 4.50 -27.74 -23.21
C ALA A 440 3.27 -28.01 -24.11
N ASN A 441 2.06 -28.05 -23.54
CA ASN A 441 0.83 -28.49 -24.24
C ASN A 441 -0.13 -27.36 -24.67
N GLN A 442 0.27 -26.08 -24.62
CA GLN A 442 -0.50 -24.97 -25.20
C GLN A 442 0.18 -24.30 -26.41
N LYS A 443 1.27 -24.88 -26.95
CA LYS A 443 2.01 -24.35 -28.12
C LYS A 443 1.94 -25.21 -29.38
N LYS A 444 0.93 -26.09 -29.52
CA LYS A 444 0.73 -26.93 -30.72
C LYS A 444 -0.60 -26.75 -31.48
N ASP A 445 -1.55 -25.96 -30.97
CA ASP A 445 -2.85 -25.74 -31.63
C ASP A 445 -3.00 -24.39 -32.37
N ILE A 446 -1.92 -23.59 -32.48
CA ILE A 446 -1.93 -22.31 -33.22
C ILE A 446 -1.24 -22.44 -34.61
N VAL A 447 -0.53 -23.53 -34.87
CA VAL A 447 0.13 -23.81 -36.17
C VAL A 447 -0.62 -24.92 -36.93
N LYS A 448 -1.93 -24.72 -37.17
CA LYS A 448 -2.71 -25.58 -38.09
C LYS A 448 -4.01 -24.99 -38.66
N LEU A 449 -4.18 -23.67 -38.65
CA LEU A 449 -5.38 -22.98 -39.18
C LEU A 449 -5.06 -21.76 -40.08
N GLN A 450 -3.85 -21.70 -40.65
CA GLN A 450 -3.45 -20.70 -41.66
C GLN A 450 -2.69 -21.35 -42.83
N ALA A 451 -3.30 -22.38 -43.40
CA ALA A 451 -2.86 -23.00 -44.65
C ALA A 451 -4.06 -23.71 -45.31
N ASP A 452 -5.10 -22.94 -45.62
CA ASP A 452 -6.16 -23.19 -46.61
C ASP A 452 -7.08 -21.96 -46.61
N ASN A 453 -7.54 -21.52 -47.80
CA ASN A 453 -8.20 -20.25 -48.14
C ASN A 453 -7.27 -19.10 -48.59
N LYS A 454 -6.58 -19.32 -49.72
CA LYS A 454 -6.01 -18.25 -50.54
C LYS A 454 -6.23 -18.49 -52.04
N GLU A 455 -7.48 -18.78 -52.40
CA GLU A 455 -8.02 -18.75 -53.76
C GLU A 455 -9.43 -18.10 -53.69
N GLU A 456 -9.90 -17.55 -54.81
CA GLU A 456 -11.14 -16.77 -54.96
C GLU A 456 -11.20 -15.38 -54.28
N SER A 457 -10.52 -14.39 -54.86
CA SER A 457 -11.11 -13.06 -55.06
C SER A 457 -10.31 -12.20 -56.05
N ASP A 458 -10.20 -12.66 -57.30
CA ASP A 458 -9.67 -11.85 -58.39
C ASP A 458 -10.43 -12.12 -59.70
N LYS A 459 -11.67 -11.57 -59.77
CA LYS A 459 -12.48 -11.36 -60.98
C LYS A 459 -13.83 -10.71 -60.64
N LEU A 460 -13.91 -9.38 -60.84
CA LEU A 460 -14.93 -8.67 -61.63
C LEU A 460 -15.01 -7.18 -61.18
N ASN A 461 -14.42 -6.31 -61.99
CA ASN A 461 -14.67 -4.86 -61.97
C ASN A 461 -15.50 -4.48 -63.20
N MET A 462 -16.67 -3.89 -62.96
CA MET A 462 -17.56 -3.14 -63.88
C MET A 462 -18.81 -2.81 -63.06
N GLU A 463 -19.35 -1.59 -62.91
CA GLU A 463 -19.10 -0.26 -63.49
C GLU A 463 -19.06 0.76 -62.29
N ASP A 464 -18.71 2.05 -62.36
CA ASP A 464 -18.77 3.01 -63.46
C ASP A 464 -17.80 4.22 -63.26
N LYS A 465 -17.70 5.06 -64.30
CA LYS A 465 -16.85 6.26 -64.54
C LYS A 465 -16.88 7.30 -63.38
N SER A 466 -15.94 8.25 -63.18
CA SER A 466 -14.89 8.90 -64.01
C SER A 466 -13.82 9.53 -63.06
N ASN A 467 -12.74 10.27 -63.42
CA ASN A 467 -12.19 10.85 -64.67
C ASN A 467 -10.62 10.98 -64.53
N SER A 468 -9.83 11.00 -65.62
CA SER A 468 -9.11 12.14 -66.25
C SER A 468 -8.25 13.01 -65.29
N ASP A 469 -6.91 13.10 -65.36
CA ASP A 469 -6.00 13.38 -66.49
C ASP A 469 -4.54 12.94 -66.17
N THR A 470 -3.92 12.02 -66.92
CA THR A 470 -2.93 12.18 -68.02
C THR A 470 -1.51 12.71 -67.73
N GLN A 471 -0.53 11.86 -68.10
CA GLN A 471 0.81 12.17 -68.68
C GLN A 471 1.89 12.79 -67.75
N ASN A 472 3.20 12.49 -67.87
CA ASN A 472 3.99 11.89 -68.98
C ASN A 472 5.25 11.13 -68.49
N ASN A 473 5.75 10.21 -69.34
CA ASN A 473 7.17 9.89 -69.72
C ASN A 473 8.35 10.41 -68.83
N SER A 474 9.49 9.71 -68.68
CA SER A 474 10.10 8.55 -69.37
C SER A 474 11.41 8.12 -68.64
N ALA A 475 11.99 6.95 -68.98
CA ALA A 475 13.43 6.57 -69.02
C ALA A 475 14.46 7.30 -68.09
N GLU A 476 15.42 6.65 -67.41
CA GLU A 476 16.12 5.40 -67.72
C GLU A 476 17.06 4.97 -66.55
N ASN A 477 17.50 3.72 -66.56
CA ASN A 477 18.73 3.18 -65.96
C ASN A 477 19.05 3.26 -64.44
N LYS A 478 19.37 2.07 -63.91
CA LYS A 478 19.87 1.76 -62.57
C LYS A 478 21.15 2.53 -62.21
N SER A 479 21.17 3.11 -61.01
CA SER A 479 22.37 3.26 -60.19
C SER A 479 22.11 2.60 -58.82
N VAL A 480 23.10 1.90 -58.28
CA VAL A 480 23.03 1.38 -56.91
C VAL A 480 23.35 2.56 -55.99
N ALA A 481 22.32 3.10 -55.34
CA ALA A 481 22.48 4.24 -54.44
C ALA A 481 23.24 3.82 -53.18
N LEU A 482 24.49 4.27 -53.05
CA LEU A 482 25.21 4.27 -51.77
C LEU A 482 24.48 5.22 -50.83
N ILE A 483 23.87 4.68 -49.76
CA ILE A 483 23.19 5.48 -48.73
C ILE A 483 24.26 6.30 -47.99
N THR A 484 24.27 7.61 -48.25
CA THR A 484 25.11 8.59 -47.52
C THR A 484 24.33 9.17 -46.35
N LEU A 485 25.05 9.62 -45.31
CA LEU A 485 24.44 10.28 -44.14
C LEU A 485 23.53 11.47 -44.53
N ASP A 486 23.88 12.22 -45.56
CA ASP A 486 23.10 13.36 -46.04
C ASP A 486 21.70 12.93 -46.54
N SER A 487 21.60 11.81 -47.25
CA SER A 487 20.33 11.25 -47.75
C SER A 487 19.39 10.77 -46.63
N ILE A 488 19.95 10.41 -45.47
CA ILE A 488 19.16 10.04 -44.27
C ILE A 488 18.61 11.31 -43.63
N ASN A 489 19.42 12.37 -43.54
CA ASN A 489 19.00 13.68 -43.01
C ASN A 489 17.93 14.34 -43.89
N GLU A 490 18.05 14.29 -45.22
CA GLU A 490 17.01 14.81 -46.13
C GLU A 490 15.66 14.09 -45.99
N LYS A 491 15.69 12.77 -45.74
CA LYS A 491 14.47 11.94 -45.55
C LYS A 491 13.95 11.90 -44.12
N TRP A 492 14.68 12.45 -43.14
CA TRP A 492 14.38 12.36 -41.70
C TRP A 492 12.95 12.82 -41.35
N ALA A 493 12.50 13.93 -41.94
CA ALA A 493 11.16 14.45 -41.72
C ALA A 493 10.04 13.51 -42.22
N ALA A 494 10.27 12.81 -43.35
CA ALA A 494 9.32 11.84 -43.88
C ALA A 494 9.26 10.56 -43.01
N ILE A 495 10.41 10.12 -42.50
CA ILE A 495 10.52 8.97 -41.58
C ILE A 495 9.77 9.27 -40.26
N ILE A 496 9.95 10.46 -39.69
CA ILE A 496 9.22 10.87 -38.48
C ILE A 496 7.70 10.90 -38.73
N SER A 497 7.24 11.38 -39.89
CA SER A 497 5.81 11.38 -40.24
C SER A 497 5.23 9.97 -40.30
N LEU A 498 5.92 9.02 -40.94
CA LEU A 498 5.47 7.62 -41.02
C LEU A 498 5.47 6.93 -39.65
N ILE A 499 6.45 7.24 -38.79
CA ILE A 499 6.46 6.73 -37.42
C ILE A 499 5.35 7.40 -36.58
N GLN A 500 5.02 8.67 -36.81
CA GLN A 500 3.91 9.35 -36.14
C GLN A 500 2.55 8.72 -36.45
N ASP A 501 2.31 8.32 -37.70
CA ASP A 501 1.08 7.62 -38.11
C ASP A 501 0.99 6.21 -37.52
N LYS A 502 2.13 5.51 -37.34
CA LYS A 502 2.18 4.16 -36.75
C LYS A 502 2.17 4.16 -35.21
N ASN A 503 2.91 5.06 -34.55
CA ASN A 503 2.93 5.24 -33.09
C ASN A 503 3.36 6.69 -32.69
N PRO A 504 2.43 7.56 -32.27
CA PRO A 504 2.73 8.97 -31.98
C PRO A 504 3.53 9.20 -30.68
N LYS A 505 3.74 8.18 -29.85
CA LYS A 505 4.64 8.28 -28.69
C LYS A 505 6.09 8.18 -29.12
N THR A 506 6.40 7.22 -29.99
CA THR A 506 7.74 6.91 -30.49
C THR A 506 8.30 8.06 -31.32
N SER A 507 7.48 8.70 -32.16
CA SER A 507 7.89 9.90 -32.92
C SER A 507 8.26 11.08 -32.01
N SER A 508 7.55 11.28 -30.90
CA SER A 508 7.87 12.34 -29.92
C SER A 508 9.23 12.15 -29.25
N PHE A 509 9.64 10.89 -29.01
CA PHE A 509 10.97 10.58 -28.50
C PHE A 509 12.07 10.78 -29.57
N LEU A 510 11.80 10.42 -30.83
CA LEU A 510 12.76 10.56 -31.94
C LEU A 510 13.06 12.01 -32.34
N ASN A 511 12.20 12.98 -31.99
CA ASN A 511 12.45 14.40 -32.24
C ASN A 511 13.70 14.96 -31.53
N ASN A 512 14.17 14.32 -30.45
CA ASN A 512 15.34 14.75 -29.67
C ASN A 512 16.60 13.91 -29.96
N VAL A 513 16.65 13.26 -31.12
CA VAL A 513 17.66 12.26 -31.47
C VAL A 513 18.46 12.70 -32.68
N VAL A 514 19.78 12.55 -32.61
CA VAL A 514 20.72 12.97 -33.67
C VAL A 514 21.39 11.74 -34.29
N VAL A 515 21.40 11.68 -35.63
CA VAL A 515 22.13 10.66 -36.38
C VAL A 515 23.64 10.85 -36.18
N GLU A 516 24.32 9.86 -35.62
CA GLU A 516 25.75 9.94 -35.31
C GLU A 516 26.62 9.23 -36.36
N SER A 517 26.21 8.04 -36.80
CA SER A 517 26.95 7.28 -37.82
C SER A 517 26.06 6.29 -38.56
N PHE A 518 26.46 5.94 -39.79
CA PHE A 518 25.87 4.88 -40.59
C PHE A 518 26.97 4.05 -41.24
N GLU A 519 27.21 2.84 -40.73
CA GLU A 519 28.24 1.92 -41.23
C GLU A 519 27.67 0.51 -41.30
N ASN A 520 27.99 -0.25 -42.36
CA ASN A 520 27.58 -1.65 -42.53
C ASN A 520 26.07 -1.93 -42.29
N LYS A 521 25.20 -1.03 -42.79
CA LYS A 521 23.72 -1.05 -42.60
C LYS A 521 23.24 -0.89 -41.14
N LYS A 522 24.12 -0.49 -40.22
CA LYS A 522 23.77 -0.13 -38.84
C LYS A 522 23.71 1.39 -38.72
N LEU A 523 22.57 1.92 -38.29
CA LEU A 523 22.36 3.34 -38.02
C LEU A 523 22.49 3.59 -36.51
N THR A 524 23.46 4.41 -36.10
CA THR A 524 23.62 4.78 -34.69
C THR A 524 22.96 6.13 -34.44
N LEU A 525 22.00 6.12 -33.52
CA LEU A 525 21.19 7.26 -33.13
C LEU A 525 21.51 7.67 -31.70
N SER A 526 21.93 8.91 -31.52
CA SER A 526 22.37 9.46 -30.23
C SER A 526 21.26 10.30 -29.58
N ILE A 527 20.97 10.04 -28.30
CA ILE A 527 20.00 10.80 -27.50
C ILE A 527 20.77 11.76 -26.58
N LEU A 528 20.60 13.06 -26.81
CA LEU A 528 21.20 14.11 -25.97
C LEU A 528 20.45 14.19 -24.63
N ASN A 529 21.17 14.03 -23.52
CA ASN A 529 20.62 14.06 -22.15
C ASN A 529 19.43 13.09 -21.91
N GLY A 530 19.42 11.95 -22.61
CA GLY A 530 18.42 10.90 -22.45
C GLY A 530 18.56 10.12 -21.14
N SER A 531 17.45 9.55 -20.65
CA SER A 531 17.47 8.57 -19.56
C SER A 531 17.44 7.14 -20.11
N GLN A 532 17.89 6.15 -19.34
CA GLN A 532 17.83 4.73 -19.72
C GLN A 532 16.40 4.28 -20.11
N PHE A 533 15.39 4.90 -19.50
CA PHE A 533 13.97 4.65 -19.82
C PHE A 533 13.59 5.04 -21.26
N HIS A 534 14.21 6.08 -21.83
CA HIS A 534 13.96 6.47 -23.23
C HIS A 534 14.51 5.43 -24.21
N ILE A 535 15.69 4.86 -23.94
CA ILE A 535 16.24 3.76 -24.77
C ILE A 535 15.34 2.54 -24.67
N ASN A 536 14.99 2.09 -23.46
CA ASN A 536 14.14 0.91 -23.29
C ASN A 536 12.77 1.07 -24.00
N SER A 537 12.20 2.28 -24.03
CA SER A 537 10.96 2.55 -24.75
C SER A 537 11.12 2.53 -26.27
N LEU A 538 12.26 2.95 -26.80
CA LEU A 538 12.57 2.92 -28.24
C LEU A 538 12.98 1.52 -28.72
N GLU A 539 13.66 0.74 -27.87
CA GLU A 539 14.02 -0.66 -28.13
C GLU A 539 12.79 -1.58 -28.16
N ASN A 540 11.76 -1.31 -27.35
CA ASN A 540 10.49 -2.04 -27.42
C ASN A 540 9.77 -1.86 -28.77
N ASP A 541 9.90 -0.68 -29.39
CA ASP A 541 9.27 -0.32 -30.68
C ASP A 541 10.21 -0.55 -31.88
N ILE A 542 11.40 -1.14 -31.68
CA ILE A 542 12.50 -1.15 -32.66
C ILE A 542 12.15 -1.76 -34.01
N ASN A 543 11.21 -2.71 -34.05
CA ASN A 543 10.72 -3.30 -35.30
C ASN A 543 9.96 -2.27 -36.16
N ILE A 544 9.05 -1.49 -35.55
CA ILE A 544 8.28 -0.43 -36.24
C ILE A 544 9.23 0.65 -36.77
N ILE A 545 10.29 0.94 -36.02
CA ILE A 545 11.34 1.87 -36.40
C ILE A 545 12.14 1.31 -37.59
N ASN A 546 12.73 0.12 -37.47
CA ASN A 546 13.51 -0.53 -38.54
C ASN A 546 12.70 -0.70 -39.83
N ASP A 547 11.44 -1.10 -39.74
CA ASP A 547 10.54 -1.24 -40.88
C ASP A 547 10.32 0.11 -41.59
N SER A 548 10.05 1.17 -40.82
CA SER A 548 9.80 2.51 -41.39
C SER A 548 11.08 3.16 -41.96
N PHE A 549 12.24 2.91 -41.36
CA PHE A 549 13.53 3.32 -41.93
C PHE A 549 13.83 2.55 -43.23
N SER A 550 13.56 1.23 -43.26
CA SER A 550 13.78 0.39 -44.45
C SER A 550 12.81 0.75 -45.59
N GLU A 551 11.57 1.09 -45.27
CA GLU A 551 10.52 1.57 -46.19
C GLU A 551 10.93 2.90 -46.87
N CYS A 552 11.50 3.86 -46.13
CA CYS A 552 11.97 5.14 -46.70
C CYS A 552 13.31 5.07 -47.43
N LEU A 553 14.22 4.21 -47.00
CA LEU A 553 15.59 4.13 -47.54
C LEU A 553 15.76 3.08 -48.64
N GLY A 554 14.84 2.11 -48.75
CA GLY A 554 14.83 1.09 -49.81
C GLY A 554 15.85 -0.04 -49.62
N ASP A 555 16.45 -0.14 -48.44
CA ASP A 555 17.36 -1.21 -48.02
C ASP A 555 17.17 -1.49 -46.52
N VAL A 556 17.53 -2.68 -46.05
CA VAL A 556 17.34 -3.10 -44.65
C VAL A 556 18.31 -2.34 -43.75
N VAL A 557 17.77 -1.57 -42.80
CA VAL A 557 18.54 -0.78 -41.82
C VAL A 557 18.29 -1.28 -40.40
N ASN A 558 19.37 -1.55 -39.67
CA ASN A 558 19.31 -1.87 -38.24
C ASN A 558 19.64 -0.61 -37.41
N VAL A 559 18.64 -0.06 -36.73
CA VAL A 559 18.79 1.11 -35.86
C VAL A 559 19.33 0.68 -34.48
N HIS A 560 20.18 1.50 -33.87
CA HIS A 560 20.73 1.30 -32.53
C HIS A 560 20.84 2.63 -31.78
N PHE A 561 20.43 2.65 -30.52
CA PHE A 561 20.37 3.86 -29.70
C PHE A 561 21.52 3.94 -28.69
N GLN A 562 22.08 5.14 -28.51
CA GLN A 562 23.12 5.41 -27.50
C GLN A 562 22.83 6.73 -26.77
N ILE A 563 23.23 6.83 -25.50
CA ILE A 563 23.16 8.07 -24.72
C ILE A 563 24.50 8.77 -24.85
N LYS A 564 24.49 10.08 -25.13
CA LYS A 564 25.70 10.91 -25.17
C LYS A 564 25.66 11.93 -24.04
N SER A 565 26.60 11.82 -23.11
CA SER A 565 26.88 12.82 -22.07
C SER A 565 27.90 13.83 -22.62
N ASP A 566 27.65 15.13 -22.43
CA ASP A 566 28.61 16.19 -22.77
C ASP A 566 29.72 16.26 -21.70
N ASP A 567 30.65 15.30 -21.75
CA ASP A 567 31.89 15.32 -20.96
C ASP A 567 32.90 16.32 -21.55
N ASN A 568 32.62 17.62 -21.39
CA ASN A 568 33.55 18.69 -21.77
C ASN A 568 33.35 20.00 -20.97
N PHE A 569 33.48 19.92 -19.64
CA PHE A 569 33.76 21.12 -18.81
C PHE A 569 34.57 20.76 -17.55
N VAL A 570 35.89 20.94 -17.61
CA VAL A 570 36.75 21.00 -16.42
C VAL A 570 37.29 22.41 -16.27
N SER A 571 36.87 23.06 -15.18
CA SER A 571 37.41 24.30 -14.58
C SER A 571 37.86 25.42 -15.51
N ASP A 572 37.05 26.49 -15.57
CA ASP A 572 37.61 27.80 -15.24
C ASP A 572 36.59 28.71 -14.51
N LYS A 573 37.10 29.77 -13.90
CA LYS A 573 36.39 30.58 -12.88
C LYS A 573 35.31 31.53 -13.44
N GLU A 574 34.38 31.89 -12.54
CA GLU A 574 33.57 33.12 -12.57
C GLU A 574 32.77 33.45 -13.85
N SER A 575 31.57 32.89 -13.98
CA SER A 575 30.44 33.64 -14.54
C SER A 575 29.10 33.17 -13.95
N LYS A 576 28.20 34.12 -13.65
CA LYS A 576 26.85 33.82 -13.15
C LYS A 576 26.02 33.20 -14.28
N PRO A 577 25.21 32.14 -14.03
CA PRO A 577 24.26 31.67 -15.02
C PRO A 577 23.20 32.75 -15.26
N LYS A 578 22.92 33.06 -16.53
CA LYS A 578 21.82 33.96 -16.90
C LYS A 578 20.50 33.32 -16.46
N GLN A 579 19.71 34.04 -15.66
CA GLN A 579 18.37 33.60 -15.26
C GLN A 579 17.44 33.53 -16.47
N HIS A 580 16.51 32.58 -16.44
CA HIS A 580 15.52 32.40 -17.49
C HIS A 580 14.49 33.54 -17.40
N PRO A 581 14.05 34.18 -18.51
CA PRO A 581 13.18 35.37 -18.47
C PRO A 581 11.74 35.13 -17.91
N LEU A 582 11.45 33.92 -17.46
CA LEU A 582 10.23 33.57 -16.70
C LEU A 582 10.46 33.63 -15.18
N ILE A 583 11.70 33.47 -14.72
CA ILE A 583 12.08 33.59 -13.31
C ILE A 583 12.11 35.07 -12.93
N ASP A 584 12.66 35.92 -13.77
CA ASP A 584 12.68 37.38 -13.55
C ASP A 584 11.24 37.94 -13.46
N LYS A 585 10.35 37.49 -14.36
CA LYS A 585 8.91 37.80 -14.31
C LYS A 585 8.18 37.22 -13.09
N ALA A 586 8.71 36.18 -12.46
CA ALA A 586 8.14 35.63 -11.22
C ALA A 586 8.64 36.42 -10.00
N ILE A 587 9.89 36.89 -10.01
CA ILE A 587 10.47 37.74 -8.97
C ILE A 587 9.78 39.12 -8.95
N ASP A 588 9.66 39.78 -10.10
CA ASP A 588 8.96 41.07 -10.27
C ASP A 588 7.47 41.02 -9.85
N LEU A 589 6.86 39.83 -9.84
CA LEU A 589 5.44 39.63 -9.52
C LEU A 589 5.20 39.17 -8.07
N LEU A 590 6.27 38.84 -7.33
CA LEU A 590 6.19 38.27 -5.98
C LEU A 590 7.03 39.00 -4.92
N ASP A 591 7.81 40.04 -5.29
CA ASP A 591 8.62 40.87 -4.38
C ASP A 591 9.47 40.05 -3.38
N GLY A 592 10.17 39.00 -3.87
CA GLY A 592 10.90 38.05 -3.02
C GLY A 592 12.20 37.50 -3.63
N GLU A 593 13.20 37.30 -2.77
CA GLU A 593 14.49 36.70 -3.15
C GLU A 593 14.45 35.16 -3.12
N ILE A 594 15.21 34.52 -4.02
CA ILE A 594 15.38 33.07 -4.06
C ILE A 594 16.42 32.66 -3.01
N ILE A 595 15.97 32.06 -1.91
CA ILE A 595 16.85 31.34 -0.98
C ILE A 595 17.30 30.03 -1.64
N LYS A 596 18.61 29.79 -1.69
CA LYS A 596 19.25 28.58 -2.23
C LYS A 596 19.57 27.57 -1.14
#